data_AF-A0A814JKI8-F1
#
_entry.id   AF-A0A814JKI8-F1
#
_cell.length_a   1.000
_cell.length_b   1.000
_cell.length_c   1.000
_cell.angle_alpha   90.00
_cell.angle_beta   90.00
_cell.angle_gamma   90.00
#
_symmetry.space_group_name_H-M   'P 1'
#
loop_
_entity.id
_entity.type
_entity.pdbx_description
1 polymer ?
#
loop_
_entity_poly.entity_id
_entity_poly.type
_entity_poly.pdbx_seq_one_letter_code
_entity_poly.pdbx_strand_id
1 'polypeptide(L)'
;MSTSSDVDDDPLNLRQKLSLLPSVSSTASSFHEDDEYRIKDINTRSLTDFMNAEKKIFQPTAEIDMIKSLIMSNDNPMEKSSLFRSLIEHTEPTINAQELTEHFSSAKREQKNSKTNQIDEHLLRPFSECVEQYYRILYRVCECTEELKQELRHVKSERDQMSEDLINAENAYADVKKRNEKLKLIINEHKTNTETLKRFSEESVRYTEEQKQKYAVLKQHAQEKLNEANNEIERLRQTHVSEIEGIQTQLRYAQLRVQSLEQELKSVKQELEQKKKENTELTNICDELLATNKR
;
A
#
# COMPACT_ATOMS: atom_id res chain seq x y z
N MET A 1 -37.67 4.36 5.48
CA MET A 1 -37.93 5.81 5.57
C MET A 1 -36.68 6.47 5.02
N SER A 2 -36.58 6.71 3.70
CA SER A 2 -37.10 7.90 2.99
C SER A 2 -36.32 9.14 3.45
N THR A 3 -35.64 9.97 2.63
CA THR A 3 -35.77 10.35 1.19
C THR A 3 -34.68 11.40 0.85
N SER A 4 -34.46 11.62 -0.47
CA SER A 4 -34.05 12.90 -1.11
C SER A 4 -32.53 13.19 -1.18
N SER A 5 -31.91 13.50 -2.33
CA SER A 5 -32.39 13.80 -3.68
C SER A 5 -31.24 13.62 -4.69
N ASP A 6 -31.41 12.68 -5.62
CA ASP A 6 -30.72 12.67 -6.90
C ASP A 6 -31.28 13.80 -7.78
N VAL A 7 -30.40 14.62 -8.34
CA VAL A 7 -30.72 15.52 -9.45
C VAL A 7 -29.76 15.17 -10.58
N ASP A 8 -30.28 14.37 -11.51
CA ASP A 8 -29.71 14.11 -12.82
C ASP A 8 -29.65 15.42 -13.62
N ASP A 9 -28.45 15.92 -13.93
CA ASP A 9 -28.23 16.99 -14.90
C ASP A 9 -28.04 16.37 -16.29
N ASP A 10 -29.15 16.29 -17.01
CA ASP A 10 -29.28 15.71 -18.34
C ASP A 10 -28.70 16.67 -19.41
N PRO A 11 -27.67 16.29 -20.20
CA PRO A 11 -26.94 17.18 -21.12
C PRO A 11 -27.73 17.59 -22.38
N LEU A 12 -29.00 17.20 -22.49
CA LEU A 12 -29.86 17.46 -23.64
C LEU A 12 -30.57 18.84 -23.59
N ASN A 13 -30.49 19.58 -22.48
CA ASN A 13 -31.27 20.82 -22.28
C ASN A 13 -30.67 22.09 -22.95
N LEU A 14 -29.38 22.13 -23.26
CA LEU A 14 -28.76 23.34 -23.84
C LEU A 14 -29.14 23.56 -25.31
N ARG A 15 -29.35 22.49 -26.09
CA ARG A 15 -29.67 22.60 -27.53
C ARG A 15 -31.10 23.09 -27.79
N GLN A 16 -32.04 22.76 -26.90
CA GLN A 16 -33.42 23.26 -26.96
C GLN A 16 -33.57 24.70 -26.47
N LYS A 17 -32.67 25.20 -25.60
CA LYS A 17 -32.66 26.60 -25.14
C LYS A 17 -32.11 27.58 -26.20
N LEU A 18 -31.23 27.12 -27.09
CA LEU A 18 -30.71 27.92 -28.20
C LEU A 18 -31.71 28.14 -29.34
N SER A 19 -32.75 27.31 -29.48
CA SER A 19 -33.79 27.46 -30.50
C SER A 19 -34.94 28.42 -30.11
N LEU A 20 -34.90 29.00 -28.90
CA LEU A 20 -35.94 29.89 -28.36
C LEU A 20 -35.51 31.35 -28.24
N LEU A 21 -34.33 31.73 -28.77
CA LEU A 21 -33.92 33.14 -28.83
C LEU A 21 -34.56 33.82 -30.05
N PRO A 22 -35.23 34.98 -29.88
CA PRO A 22 -35.80 35.73 -31.00
C PRO A 22 -34.70 36.15 -31.99
N SER A 23 -34.92 35.89 -33.28
CA SER A 23 -34.06 36.39 -34.35
C SER A 23 -34.17 37.92 -34.44
N VAL A 24 -33.11 38.64 -34.07
CA VAL A 24 -32.94 40.07 -34.39
C VAL A 24 -32.63 40.21 -35.88
N SER A 25 -33.68 40.18 -36.71
CA SER A 25 -33.59 40.41 -38.16
C SER A 25 -34.76 41.24 -38.70
N SER A 26 -35.39 42.10 -37.89
CA SER A 26 -36.49 42.95 -38.38
C SER A 26 -36.62 44.26 -37.59
N THR A 27 -35.64 45.14 -37.76
CA THR A 27 -35.79 46.59 -37.49
C THR A 27 -34.99 47.44 -38.48
N ALA A 28 -34.90 46.99 -39.74
CA ALA A 28 -34.34 47.79 -40.85
C ALA A 28 -35.36 47.92 -41.99
N SER A 29 -36.61 48.23 -41.65
CA SER A 29 -37.65 48.51 -42.65
C SER A 29 -38.61 49.58 -42.13
N SER A 30 -38.11 50.82 -42.07
CA SER A 30 -38.90 52.04 -42.22
C SER A 30 -37.96 53.22 -42.40
N PHE A 31 -37.36 53.34 -43.58
CA PHE A 31 -36.91 54.64 -44.06
C PHE A 31 -37.77 54.97 -45.28
N HIS A 32 -38.54 56.04 -45.14
CA HIS A 32 -39.41 56.58 -46.17
C HIS A 32 -38.60 56.96 -47.43
N GLU A 33 -39.18 56.64 -48.59
CA GLU A 33 -38.72 56.95 -49.94
C GLU A 33 -38.76 58.46 -50.29
N ASP A 34 -38.89 59.36 -49.32
CA ASP A 34 -39.05 60.81 -49.56
C ASP A 34 -37.78 61.65 -49.31
N ASP A 35 -36.68 61.04 -48.86
CA ASP A 35 -35.39 61.74 -48.68
C ASP A 35 -34.45 61.63 -49.91
N GLU A 36 -34.86 60.93 -50.97
CA GLU A 36 -34.03 60.64 -52.15
C GLU A 36 -33.90 61.81 -53.16
N TYR A 37 -34.56 62.94 -52.90
CA TYR A 37 -34.52 64.12 -53.79
C TYR A 37 -33.91 65.40 -53.20
N ARG A 38 -33.31 65.34 -52.02
CA ARG A 38 -32.72 66.54 -51.38
C ARG A 38 -31.25 66.43 -50.95
N ILE A 39 -30.51 65.48 -51.54
CA ILE A 39 -29.04 65.39 -51.44
C ILE A 39 -28.42 65.22 -52.84
N LYS A 40 -28.82 66.06 -53.80
CA LYS A 40 -28.20 66.09 -55.15
C LYS A 40 -27.23 67.26 -55.38
N ASP A 41 -27.08 68.16 -54.39
CA ASP A 41 -26.16 69.30 -54.48
C ASP A 41 -25.07 69.31 -53.40
N ILE A 42 -24.79 68.17 -52.77
CA ILE A 42 -23.52 67.96 -52.06
C ILE A 42 -22.63 67.19 -53.02
N ASN A 43 -21.60 67.87 -53.53
CA ASN A 43 -20.57 67.41 -54.45
C ASN A 43 -20.26 65.90 -54.37
N THR A 44 -21.10 65.07 -55.00
CA THR A 44 -20.95 63.60 -55.01
C THR A 44 -19.71 63.20 -55.77
N ARG A 45 -19.26 64.05 -56.70
CA ARG A 45 -17.95 63.91 -57.36
C ARG A 45 -16.81 63.94 -56.34
N SER A 46 -16.83 64.90 -55.41
CA SER A 46 -15.81 64.99 -54.35
C SER A 46 -15.85 63.84 -53.34
N LEU A 47 -17.01 63.28 -53.00
CA LEU A 47 -17.08 62.13 -52.08
C LEU A 47 -16.65 60.84 -52.78
N THR A 48 -16.99 60.67 -54.06
CA THR A 48 -16.54 59.51 -54.85
C THR A 48 -15.05 59.60 -55.17
N ASP A 49 -14.53 60.81 -55.42
CA ASP A 49 -13.10 61.08 -55.59
C ASP A 49 -12.35 60.91 -54.25
N PHE A 50 -12.95 61.31 -53.12
CA PHE A 50 -12.43 61.08 -51.78
C PHE A 50 -12.39 59.58 -51.43
N MET A 51 -13.48 58.83 -51.65
CA MET A 51 -13.51 57.39 -51.42
C MET A 51 -12.59 56.63 -52.38
N ASN A 52 -12.40 57.09 -53.61
CA ASN A 52 -11.43 56.51 -54.54
C ASN A 52 -9.98 56.85 -54.17
N ALA A 53 -9.70 58.04 -53.63
CA ALA A 53 -8.40 58.41 -53.08
C ALA A 53 -8.09 57.57 -51.83
N GLU A 54 -9.07 57.40 -50.93
CA GLU A 54 -8.98 56.55 -49.74
C GLU A 54 -8.74 55.08 -50.11
N LYS A 55 -9.44 54.56 -51.13
CA LYS A 55 -9.20 53.21 -51.68
C LYS A 55 -7.80 53.04 -52.26
N LYS A 56 -7.19 54.10 -52.79
CA LYS A 56 -5.84 54.08 -53.37
C LYS A 56 -4.75 54.15 -52.29
N ILE A 57 -5.05 54.81 -51.17
CA ILE A 57 -4.19 54.91 -49.98
C ILE A 57 -4.18 53.58 -49.20
N PHE A 58 -5.28 52.82 -49.22
CA PHE A 58 -5.43 51.56 -48.48
C PHE A 58 -5.12 50.29 -49.29
N GLN A 59 -4.56 50.40 -50.50
CA GLN A 59 -4.10 49.22 -51.23
C GLN A 59 -2.84 48.65 -50.55
N PRO A 60 -2.81 47.34 -50.23
CA PRO A 60 -1.61 46.69 -49.75
C PRO A 60 -0.46 46.95 -50.74
N THR A 61 0.64 47.52 -50.28
CA THR A 61 1.84 47.68 -51.11
C THR A 61 2.28 46.29 -51.57
N ALA A 62 2.83 46.17 -52.79
CA ALA A 62 3.31 44.87 -53.30
C ALA A 62 4.28 44.16 -52.34
N GLU A 63 4.99 44.92 -51.50
CA GLU A 63 5.84 44.44 -50.41
C GLU A 63 5.05 43.75 -49.27
N ILE A 64 3.87 44.26 -48.88
CA ILE A 64 3.02 43.67 -47.84
C ILE A 64 2.50 42.30 -48.28
N ASP A 65 2.10 42.16 -49.54
CA ASP A 65 1.62 40.88 -50.07
C ASP A 65 2.76 39.88 -50.28
N MET A 66 3.97 40.36 -50.60
CA MET A 66 5.18 39.55 -50.63
C MET A 66 5.54 39.01 -49.25
N ILE A 67 5.50 39.86 -48.21
CA ILE A 67 5.77 39.49 -46.81
C ILE A 67 4.73 38.48 -46.30
N LYS A 68 3.44 38.67 -46.62
CA LYS A 68 2.39 37.69 -46.29
C LYS A 68 2.63 36.32 -46.93
N SER A 69 3.02 36.29 -48.20
CA SER A 69 3.35 35.05 -48.90
C SER A 69 4.54 34.32 -48.24
N LEU A 70 5.61 35.06 -47.90
CA LEU A 70 6.78 34.55 -47.18
C LEU A 70 6.43 33.98 -45.78
N ILE A 71 5.50 34.61 -45.05
CA ILE A 71 5.01 34.09 -43.75
C ILE A 71 4.24 32.78 -43.92
N MET A 72 3.45 32.65 -45.00
CA MET A 72 2.68 31.44 -45.26
C MET A 72 3.53 30.25 -45.67
N SER A 73 4.69 30.48 -46.29
CA SER A 73 5.60 29.42 -46.74
C SER A 73 6.70 29.04 -45.73
N ASN A 74 6.89 29.78 -44.63
CA ASN A 74 7.99 29.53 -43.68
C ASN A 74 7.52 28.70 -42.46
N ASP A 75 8.14 27.54 -42.23
CA ASP A 75 7.86 26.60 -41.13
C ASP A 75 8.75 26.82 -39.90
N ASN A 76 9.79 27.64 -40.00
CA ASN A 76 10.66 27.95 -38.87
C ASN A 76 10.03 29.01 -37.95
N PRO A 77 9.71 28.69 -36.69
CA PRO A 77 8.97 29.60 -35.80
C PRO A 77 9.74 30.88 -35.45
N MET A 78 11.08 30.87 -35.45
CA MET A 78 11.88 32.04 -35.06
C MET A 78 11.99 33.07 -36.20
N GLU A 79 12.10 32.62 -37.45
CA GLU A 79 12.04 33.47 -38.64
C GLU A 79 10.62 33.94 -38.94
N LYS A 80 9.62 33.08 -38.68
CA LYS A 80 8.22 33.47 -38.79
C LYS A 80 7.90 34.62 -37.85
N SER A 81 8.43 34.60 -36.62
CA SER A 81 8.26 35.69 -35.65
C SER A 81 8.97 36.99 -36.06
N SER A 82 10.10 36.94 -36.78
CA SER A 82 10.75 38.17 -37.28
C SER A 82 10.01 38.74 -38.49
N LEU A 83 9.50 37.89 -39.39
CA LEU A 83 8.65 38.29 -40.52
C LEU A 83 7.31 38.85 -40.04
N PHE A 84 6.70 38.27 -39.00
CA PHE A 84 5.51 38.85 -38.35
C PHE A 84 5.82 40.23 -37.75
N ARG A 85 7.00 40.41 -37.13
CA ARG A 85 7.39 41.70 -36.56
C ARG A 85 7.57 42.77 -37.66
N SER A 86 8.20 42.42 -38.78
CA SER A 86 8.33 43.29 -39.95
C SER A 86 6.99 43.58 -40.65
N LEU A 87 6.08 42.59 -40.74
CA LEU A 87 4.72 42.82 -41.22
C LEU A 87 3.96 43.80 -40.32
N ILE A 88 4.10 43.67 -38.99
CA ILE A 88 3.50 44.57 -38.01
C ILE A 88 4.10 45.98 -38.14
N GLU A 89 5.41 46.12 -38.34
CA GLU A 89 6.09 47.40 -38.55
C GLU A 89 5.62 48.12 -39.83
N HIS A 90 5.33 47.37 -40.90
CA HIS A 90 4.77 47.90 -42.16
C HIS A 90 3.24 48.03 -42.17
N THR A 91 2.53 47.47 -41.18
CA THR A 91 1.07 47.61 -41.01
C THR A 91 0.68 48.52 -39.86
N GLU A 92 1.62 48.96 -39.03
CA GLU A 92 1.40 50.01 -38.05
C GLU A 92 0.96 51.28 -38.79
N PRO A 93 -0.11 51.96 -38.33
CA PRO A 93 -0.74 53.08 -39.02
C PRO A 93 0.14 54.34 -39.10
N THR A 94 1.44 54.26 -38.87
CA THR A 94 2.33 55.42 -38.66
C THR A 94 2.71 56.12 -39.97
N ILE A 95 2.91 55.38 -41.08
CA ILE A 95 3.24 55.99 -42.39
C ILE A 95 1.98 56.59 -43.04
N ASN A 96 0.87 55.84 -43.04
CA ASN A 96 -0.38 56.31 -43.63
C ASN A 96 -1.07 57.41 -42.78
N ALA A 97 -0.92 57.41 -41.44
CA ALA A 97 -1.46 58.48 -40.62
C ALA A 97 -0.68 59.80 -40.75
N GLN A 98 0.62 59.76 -41.08
CA GLN A 98 1.41 60.97 -41.32
C GLN A 98 1.00 61.65 -42.63
N GLU A 99 0.86 60.90 -43.72
CA GLU A 99 0.38 61.43 -44.99
C GLU A 99 -1.07 61.94 -44.89
N LEU A 100 -1.92 61.24 -44.13
CA LEU A 100 -3.29 61.63 -43.87
C LEU A 100 -3.36 62.92 -43.02
N THR A 101 -2.47 63.08 -42.04
CA THR A 101 -2.36 64.30 -41.22
C THR A 101 -1.89 65.50 -42.06
N GLU A 102 -0.93 65.31 -42.97
CA GLU A 102 -0.51 66.35 -43.90
C GLU A 102 -1.63 66.74 -44.87
N HIS A 103 -2.38 65.76 -45.41
CA HIS A 103 -3.51 66.01 -46.32
C HIS A 103 -4.70 66.69 -45.63
N PHE A 104 -4.99 66.36 -44.37
CA PHE A 104 -6.01 67.09 -43.59
C PHE A 104 -5.55 68.51 -43.24
N SER A 105 -4.25 68.72 -43.01
CA SER A 105 -3.71 70.04 -42.68
C SER A 105 -3.64 70.98 -43.90
N SER A 106 -3.51 70.46 -45.12
CA SER A 106 -3.61 71.23 -46.37
C SER A 106 -5.06 71.51 -46.77
N ALA A 107 -5.97 70.54 -46.64
CA ALA A 107 -7.41 70.73 -46.91
C ALA A 107 -8.08 71.74 -45.95
N LYS A 108 -7.61 71.82 -44.69
CA LYS A 108 -8.09 72.81 -43.71
C LYS A 108 -7.72 74.26 -44.05
N ARG A 109 -6.76 74.49 -44.96
CA ARG A 109 -6.33 75.84 -45.38
C ARG A 109 -7.14 76.42 -46.55
N GLU A 110 -7.87 75.62 -47.32
CA GLU A 110 -8.56 76.11 -48.53
C GLU A 110 -10.04 76.47 -48.35
N GLN A 111 -10.67 76.11 -47.23
CA GLN A 111 -12.11 76.35 -47.00
C GLN A 111 -12.36 77.35 -45.85
N LYS A 112 -12.04 78.63 -46.06
CA LYS A 112 -12.41 79.73 -45.14
C LYS A 112 -13.26 80.78 -45.86
N ASN A 113 -14.52 80.44 -46.16
CA ASN A 113 -15.53 81.40 -46.62
C ASN A 113 -16.68 81.55 -45.61
N SER A 114 -16.97 82.82 -45.30
CA SER A 114 -17.53 83.38 -44.07
C SER A 114 -19.05 83.28 -43.86
N LYS A 115 -19.75 82.22 -44.31
CA LYS A 115 -21.20 82.04 -44.00
C LYS A 115 -21.64 80.61 -43.66
N THR A 116 -20.75 79.61 -43.73
CA THR A 116 -21.06 78.19 -43.48
C THR A 116 -20.77 77.72 -42.05
N ASN A 117 -20.20 78.58 -41.19
CA ASN A 117 -19.71 78.17 -39.88
C ASN A 117 -20.81 77.89 -38.83
N GLN A 118 -22.02 78.45 -38.97
CA GLN A 118 -23.09 78.23 -37.97
C GLN A 118 -23.89 76.93 -38.19
N ILE A 119 -24.04 76.49 -39.44
CA ILE A 119 -24.82 75.30 -39.79
C ILE A 119 -23.95 74.04 -39.65
N ASP A 120 -22.67 74.10 -40.06
CA ASP A 120 -21.70 73.02 -39.82
C ASP A 120 -21.46 72.81 -38.33
N GLU A 121 -21.37 73.86 -37.52
CA GLU A 121 -21.13 73.72 -36.07
C GLU A 121 -22.28 73.07 -35.31
N HIS A 122 -23.53 73.25 -35.73
CA HIS A 122 -24.70 72.68 -35.03
C HIS A 122 -25.01 71.23 -35.44
N LEU A 123 -24.66 70.80 -36.66
CA LEU A 123 -24.89 69.43 -37.13
C LEU A 123 -23.65 68.53 -36.97
N LEU A 124 -22.45 69.09 -37.19
CA LEU A 124 -21.20 68.35 -37.14
C LEU A 124 -20.69 68.14 -35.71
N ARG A 125 -21.03 69.03 -34.76
CA ARG A 125 -20.64 68.89 -33.35
C ARG A 125 -21.34 67.70 -32.66
N PRO A 126 -22.67 67.51 -32.72
CA PRO A 126 -23.32 66.33 -32.15
C PRO A 126 -22.88 65.02 -32.82
N PHE A 127 -22.61 65.05 -34.13
CA PHE A 127 -22.06 63.90 -34.84
C PHE A 127 -20.64 63.57 -34.38
N SER A 128 -19.77 64.58 -34.23
CA SER A 128 -18.41 64.41 -33.69
C SER A 128 -18.42 63.87 -32.26
N GLU A 129 -19.29 64.39 -31.39
CA GLU A 129 -19.47 63.90 -30.03
C GLU A 129 -19.95 62.45 -30.03
N CYS A 130 -20.91 62.12 -30.89
CA CYS A 130 -21.42 60.76 -31.06
C CYS A 130 -20.30 59.79 -31.47
N VAL A 131 -19.51 60.15 -32.48
CA VAL A 131 -18.36 59.38 -32.96
C VAL A 131 -17.29 59.20 -31.86
N GLU A 132 -16.99 60.25 -31.09
CA GLU A 132 -16.06 60.16 -29.94
C GLU A 132 -16.57 59.20 -28.87
N GLN A 133 -17.86 59.24 -28.55
CA GLN A 133 -18.47 58.29 -27.61
C GLN A 133 -18.44 56.86 -28.14
N TYR A 134 -18.70 56.64 -29.45
CA TYR A 134 -18.55 55.33 -30.08
C TYR A 134 -17.13 54.80 -29.97
N TYR A 135 -16.10 55.61 -30.28
CA TYR A 135 -14.71 55.19 -30.12
C TYR A 135 -14.33 54.90 -28.67
N ARG A 136 -14.82 55.68 -27.70
CA ARG A 136 -14.62 55.42 -26.27
C ARG A 136 -15.23 54.08 -25.84
N ILE A 137 -16.45 53.78 -26.29
CA ILE A 137 -17.11 52.50 -26.01
C ILE A 137 -16.34 51.34 -26.66
N LEU A 138 -15.93 51.48 -27.92
CA LEU A 138 -15.16 50.46 -28.63
C LEU A 138 -13.83 50.17 -27.92
N TYR A 139 -13.10 51.21 -27.50
CA TYR A 139 -11.85 51.05 -26.75
C TYR A 139 -12.07 50.28 -25.45
N ARG A 140 -13.11 50.65 -24.69
CA ARG A 140 -13.45 49.98 -23.43
C ARG A 140 -13.86 48.52 -23.65
N VAL A 141 -14.60 48.22 -24.72
CA VAL A 141 -14.96 46.83 -25.08
C VAL A 141 -13.70 46.04 -25.45
N CYS A 142 -12.76 46.63 -26.19
CA CYS A 142 -11.47 45.98 -26.50
C CYS A 142 -10.65 45.71 -25.24
N GLU A 143 -10.54 46.67 -24.33
CA GLU A 143 -9.82 46.53 -23.06
C GLU A 143 -10.42 45.41 -22.20
N CYS A 144 -11.74 45.45 -21.95
CA CYS A 144 -12.43 44.40 -21.19
C CYS A 144 -12.33 43.01 -21.87
N THR A 145 -12.28 42.96 -23.20
CA THR A 145 -12.09 41.71 -23.94
C THR A 145 -10.68 41.14 -23.72
N GLU A 146 -9.66 42.00 -23.66
CA GLU A 146 -8.29 41.56 -23.38
C GLU A 146 -8.09 41.15 -21.91
N GLU A 147 -8.69 41.85 -20.96
CA GLU A 147 -8.76 41.46 -19.55
C GLU A 147 -9.40 40.08 -19.40
N LEU A 148 -10.57 39.87 -20.00
CA LEU A 148 -11.28 38.58 -19.95
C LEU A 148 -10.46 37.45 -20.59
N LYS A 149 -9.73 37.73 -21.68
CA LYS A 149 -8.81 36.75 -22.29
C LYS A 149 -7.64 36.41 -21.36
N GLN A 150 -7.11 37.38 -20.61
CA GLN A 150 -6.05 37.15 -19.63
C GLN A 150 -6.56 36.29 -18.47
N GLU A 151 -7.71 36.63 -17.90
CA GLU A 151 -8.36 35.84 -16.85
C GLU A 151 -8.66 34.41 -17.33
N LEU A 152 -9.20 34.26 -18.54
CA LEU A 152 -9.45 32.94 -19.12
C LEU A 152 -8.17 32.12 -19.28
N ARG A 153 -7.05 32.74 -19.67
CA ARG A 153 -5.75 32.04 -19.75
C ARG A 153 -5.27 31.63 -18.36
N HIS A 154 -5.42 32.51 -17.36
CA HIS A 154 -5.04 32.22 -15.98
C HIS A 154 -5.84 31.05 -15.42
N VAL A 155 -7.18 31.09 -15.50
CA VAL A 155 -8.06 30.01 -15.03
C VAL A 155 -7.78 28.69 -15.75
N LYS A 156 -7.50 28.73 -17.06
CA LYS A 156 -7.09 27.51 -17.79
C LYS A 156 -5.78 26.94 -17.26
N SER A 157 -4.79 27.79 -17.00
CA SER A 157 -3.50 27.37 -16.44
C SER A 157 -3.67 26.76 -15.04
N GLU A 158 -4.50 27.36 -14.18
CA GLU A 158 -4.78 26.82 -12.85
C GLU A 158 -5.51 25.47 -12.94
N ARG A 159 -6.51 25.35 -13.82
CA ARG A 159 -7.18 24.07 -14.07
C ARG A 159 -6.18 23.00 -14.54
N ASP A 160 -5.28 23.33 -15.47
CA ASP A 160 -4.30 22.39 -16.00
C ASP A 160 -3.32 21.95 -14.90
N GLN A 161 -2.87 22.89 -14.05
CA GLN A 161 -2.04 22.58 -12.89
C GLN A 161 -2.77 21.66 -11.89
N MET A 162 -4.02 21.97 -11.54
CA MET A 162 -4.81 21.15 -10.62
C MET A 162 -5.10 19.75 -11.20
N SER A 163 -5.21 19.63 -12.52
CA SER A 163 -5.32 18.35 -13.20
C SER A 163 -4.04 17.52 -13.09
N GLU A 164 -2.87 18.14 -13.20
CA GLU A 164 -1.58 17.46 -13.00
C GLU A 164 -1.41 17.02 -11.54
N ASP A 165 -1.74 17.89 -10.59
CA ASP A 165 -1.68 17.59 -9.16
C ASP A 165 -2.62 16.42 -8.79
N LEU A 166 -3.82 16.37 -9.39
CA LEU A 166 -4.75 15.26 -9.22
C LEU A 166 -4.15 13.94 -9.71
N ILE A 167 -3.57 13.92 -10.92
CA ILE A 167 -2.91 12.72 -11.48
C ILE A 167 -1.78 12.27 -10.57
N ASN A 168 -0.98 13.20 -10.04
CA ASN A 168 0.10 12.90 -9.11
C ASN A 168 -0.42 12.30 -7.79
N ALA A 169 -1.51 12.85 -7.24
CA ALA A 169 -2.16 12.33 -6.04
C ALA A 169 -2.74 10.92 -6.27
N GLU A 170 -3.37 10.69 -7.43
CA GLU A 170 -3.91 9.38 -7.81
C GLU A 170 -2.80 8.33 -7.93
N ASN A 171 -1.67 8.68 -8.55
CA ASN A 171 -0.51 7.81 -8.65
C ASN A 171 0.10 7.49 -7.27
N ALA A 172 0.26 8.49 -6.40
CA ALA A 172 0.74 8.29 -5.04
C ALA A 172 -0.20 7.38 -4.22
N TYR A 173 -1.51 7.56 -4.37
CA TYR A 173 -2.51 6.72 -3.73
C TYR A 173 -2.47 5.28 -4.24
N ALA A 174 -2.33 5.07 -5.55
CA ALA A 174 -2.20 3.75 -6.15
C ALA A 174 -0.96 3.00 -5.60
N ASP A 175 0.16 3.70 -5.44
CA ASP A 175 1.38 3.15 -4.85
C ASP A 175 1.19 2.74 -3.39
N VAL A 176 0.57 3.60 -2.58
CA VAL A 176 0.26 3.29 -1.17
C VAL A 176 -0.68 2.09 -1.08
N LYS A 177 -1.73 2.05 -1.91
CA LYS A 177 -2.66 0.91 -1.99
C LYS A 177 -1.93 -0.38 -2.33
N LYS A 178 -1.05 -0.37 -3.32
CA LYS A 178 -0.23 -1.54 -3.69
C LYS A 178 0.68 -2.00 -2.55
N ARG A 179 1.31 -1.07 -1.82
CA ARG A 179 2.12 -1.40 -0.63
C ARG A 179 1.25 -1.98 0.49
N ASN A 180 0.06 -1.44 0.71
CA ASN A 180 -0.87 -1.94 1.73
C ASN A 180 -1.32 -3.38 1.42
N GLU A 181 -1.67 -3.69 0.18
CA GLU A 181 -2.02 -5.05 -0.22
C GLU A 181 -0.86 -6.04 -0.04
N LYS A 182 0.38 -5.63 -0.36
CA LYS A 182 1.58 -6.44 -0.06
C LYS A 182 1.75 -6.68 1.43
N LEU A 183 1.58 -5.65 2.26
CA LEU A 183 1.67 -5.78 3.72
C LEU A 183 0.59 -6.69 4.29
N LYS A 184 -0.65 -6.63 3.77
CA LYS A 184 -1.72 -7.57 4.15
C LYS A 184 -1.33 -9.02 3.88
N LEU A 185 -0.72 -9.30 2.72
CA LEU A 185 -0.24 -10.65 2.39
C LEU A 185 0.84 -11.13 3.37
N ILE A 186 1.84 -10.28 3.63
CA ILE A 186 2.93 -10.56 4.58
C ILE A 186 2.37 -10.81 5.99
N ILE A 187 1.43 -9.98 6.46
CA ILE A 187 0.78 -10.16 7.77
C ILE A 187 0.04 -11.49 7.82
N ASN A 188 -0.67 -11.86 6.76
CA ASN A 188 -1.39 -13.12 6.71
C ASN A 188 -0.44 -14.33 6.73
N GLU A 189 0.68 -14.26 6.00
CA GLU A 189 1.73 -15.28 6.04
C GLU A 189 2.38 -15.40 7.43
N HIS A 190 2.68 -14.28 8.08
CA HIS A 190 3.18 -14.30 9.45
C HIS A 190 2.17 -14.90 10.42
N LYS A 191 0.88 -14.62 10.23
CA LYS A 191 -0.19 -15.21 11.05
C LYS A 191 -0.24 -16.73 10.88
N THR A 192 -0.26 -17.23 9.64
CA THR A 192 -0.31 -18.69 9.38
C THR A 192 0.97 -19.39 9.86
N ASN A 193 2.14 -18.76 9.70
CA ASN A 193 3.40 -19.28 10.21
C ASN A 193 3.39 -19.34 11.75
N THR A 194 2.93 -18.27 12.41
CA THR A 194 2.80 -18.21 13.87
C THR A 194 1.86 -19.30 14.39
N GLU A 195 0.71 -19.51 13.75
CA GLU A 195 -0.22 -20.60 14.08
C GLU A 195 0.42 -21.98 13.92
N THR A 196 1.20 -22.17 12.85
CA THR A 196 1.91 -23.44 12.60
C THR A 196 2.97 -23.70 13.66
N LEU A 197 3.79 -22.70 13.99
CA LEU A 197 4.78 -22.79 15.07
C LEU A 197 4.13 -23.05 16.42
N LYS A 198 2.97 -22.43 16.70
CA LYS A 198 2.22 -22.67 17.93
C LYS A 198 1.76 -24.11 18.04
N ARG A 199 1.15 -24.67 16.98
CA ARG A 199 0.73 -26.08 16.94
C ARG A 199 1.91 -27.03 17.16
N PHE A 200 3.04 -26.76 16.51
CA PHE A 200 4.25 -27.56 16.68
C PHE A 200 4.80 -27.51 18.11
N SER A 201 4.79 -26.33 18.73
CA SER A 201 5.20 -26.17 20.13
C SER A 201 4.26 -26.94 21.08
N GLU A 202 2.95 -26.83 20.88
CA GLU A 202 1.94 -27.57 21.66
C GLU A 202 2.10 -29.09 21.50
N GLU A 203 2.35 -29.57 20.28
CA GLU A 203 2.61 -30.98 20.00
C GLU A 203 3.89 -31.48 20.65
N SER A 204 4.96 -30.68 20.64
CA SER A 204 6.23 -31.03 21.28
C SER A 204 6.09 -31.14 22.81
N VAL A 205 5.31 -30.24 23.42
CA VAL A 205 4.98 -30.31 24.86
C VAL A 205 4.18 -31.59 25.14
N ARG A 206 3.15 -31.88 24.34
CA ARG A 206 2.34 -33.10 24.49
C ARG A 206 3.20 -34.36 24.36
N TYR A 207 4.07 -34.42 23.35
CA TYR A 207 5.00 -35.52 23.15
C TYR A 207 5.93 -35.70 24.36
N THR A 208 6.49 -34.61 24.87
CA THR A 208 7.37 -34.64 26.05
C THR A 208 6.62 -35.19 27.27
N GLU A 209 5.38 -34.77 27.49
CA GLU A 209 4.57 -35.23 28.62
C GLU A 209 4.21 -36.72 28.49
N GLU A 210 3.86 -37.18 27.29
CA GLU A 210 3.63 -38.60 27.02
C GLU A 210 4.89 -39.44 27.31
N GLN A 211 6.07 -38.96 26.90
CA GLN A 211 7.33 -39.65 27.19
C GLN A 211 7.66 -39.65 28.69
N LYS A 212 7.38 -38.56 29.41
CA LYS A 212 7.53 -38.51 30.88
C LYS A 212 6.63 -39.53 31.56
N GLN A 213 5.38 -39.67 31.14
CA GLN A 213 4.45 -40.65 31.68
C GLN A 213 4.93 -42.08 31.41
N LYS A 214 5.36 -42.38 30.16
CA LYS A 214 5.94 -43.69 29.81
C LYS A 214 7.16 -44.01 30.67
N TYR A 215 8.05 -43.05 30.85
CA TYR A 215 9.23 -43.21 31.70
C TYR A 215 8.86 -43.43 33.17
N ALA A 216 7.88 -42.69 33.69
CA ALA A 216 7.41 -42.84 35.07
C ALA A 216 6.85 -44.24 35.33
N VAL A 217 6.01 -44.77 34.43
CA VAL A 217 5.46 -46.13 34.50
C VAL A 217 6.59 -47.16 34.46
N LEU A 218 7.53 -47.03 33.52
CA LEU A 218 8.66 -47.96 33.41
C LEU A 218 9.55 -47.93 34.66
N LYS A 219 9.83 -46.73 35.19
CA LYS A 219 10.60 -46.53 36.41
C LYS A 219 9.92 -47.18 37.61
N GLN A 220 8.61 -46.99 37.75
CA GLN A 220 7.83 -47.62 38.81
C GLN A 220 7.88 -49.14 38.71
N HIS A 221 7.61 -49.71 37.54
CA HIS A 221 7.66 -51.15 37.32
C HIS A 221 9.06 -51.75 37.61
N ALA A 222 10.13 -51.07 37.19
CA ALA A 222 11.49 -51.50 37.50
C ALA A 222 11.78 -51.46 39.01
N GLN A 223 11.30 -50.42 39.71
CA GLN A 223 11.45 -50.30 41.16
C GLN A 223 10.66 -51.40 41.90
N GLU A 224 9.44 -51.70 41.46
CA GLU A 224 8.61 -52.78 42.00
C GLU A 224 9.31 -54.14 41.82
N LYS A 225 9.83 -54.44 40.63
CA LYS A 225 10.59 -55.67 40.37
C LYS A 225 11.86 -55.78 41.20
N LEU A 226 12.58 -54.67 41.41
CA LEU A 226 13.76 -54.63 42.27
C LEU A 226 13.37 -54.92 43.72
N ASN A 227 12.29 -54.31 44.21
CA ASN A 227 11.79 -54.55 45.57
C ASN A 227 11.31 -56.00 45.76
N GLU A 228 10.59 -56.57 44.79
CA GLU A 228 10.20 -57.98 44.79
C GLU A 228 11.41 -58.91 44.88
N ALA A 229 12.44 -58.68 44.05
CA ALA A 229 13.66 -59.48 44.06
C ALA A 229 14.41 -59.36 45.40
N ASN A 230 14.49 -58.16 45.97
CA ASN A 230 15.13 -57.95 47.28
C ASN A 230 14.37 -58.66 48.40
N ASN A 231 13.04 -58.60 48.40
CA ASN A 231 12.21 -59.30 49.37
C ASN A 231 12.39 -60.82 49.25
N GLU A 232 12.49 -61.35 48.02
CA GLU A 232 12.72 -62.77 47.80
C GLU A 232 14.12 -63.21 48.25
N ILE A 233 15.15 -62.41 47.99
CA ILE A 233 16.51 -62.66 48.50
C ILE A 233 16.50 -62.70 50.03
N GLU A 234 15.82 -61.76 50.68
CA GLU A 234 15.74 -61.72 52.14
C GLU A 234 14.98 -62.92 52.71
N ARG A 235 13.87 -63.31 52.07
CA ARG A 235 13.11 -64.53 52.41
C ARG A 235 13.95 -65.79 52.27
N LEU A 236 14.73 -65.91 51.19
CA LEU A 236 15.64 -67.03 50.97
C LEU A 236 16.74 -67.05 52.03
N ARG A 237 17.34 -65.91 52.35
CA ARG A 237 18.34 -65.82 53.43
C ARG A 237 17.79 -66.29 54.77
N GLN A 238 16.59 -65.84 55.15
CA GLN A 238 15.95 -66.26 56.40
C GLN A 238 15.66 -67.77 56.41
N THR A 239 15.14 -68.31 55.30
CA THR A 239 14.92 -69.75 55.14
C THR A 239 16.24 -70.53 55.30
N HIS A 240 17.30 -70.10 54.60
CA HIS A 240 18.60 -70.76 54.66
C HIS A 240 19.21 -70.71 56.07
N VAL A 241 19.10 -69.57 56.78
CA VAL A 241 19.55 -69.46 58.16
C VAL A 241 18.80 -70.46 59.05
N SER A 242 17.47 -70.54 58.94
CA SER A 242 16.67 -71.50 59.69
C SER A 242 17.03 -72.96 59.36
N GLU A 243 17.29 -73.27 58.09
CA GLU A 243 17.72 -74.62 57.67
C GLU A 243 19.11 -74.96 58.23
N ILE A 244 20.05 -74.01 58.20
CA ILE A 244 21.40 -74.18 58.78
C ILE A 244 21.29 -74.44 60.29
N GLU A 245 20.50 -73.66 61.02
CA GLU A 245 20.28 -73.86 62.46
C GLU A 245 19.65 -75.22 62.76
N GLY A 246 18.71 -75.67 61.93
CA GLY A 246 18.10 -77.00 62.00
C GLY A 246 19.14 -78.11 61.82
N ILE A 247 19.97 -78.02 60.78
CA ILE A 247 21.05 -78.99 60.51
C ILE A 247 22.10 -78.96 61.62
N GLN A 248 22.49 -77.78 62.11
CA GLN A 248 23.44 -77.65 63.22
C GLN A 248 22.92 -78.32 64.50
N THR A 249 21.62 -78.18 64.78
CA THR A 249 20.97 -78.84 65.92
C THR A 249 20.99 -80.36 65.77
N GLN A 250 20.65 -80.87 64.57
CA GLN A 250 20.71 -82.31 64.28
C GLN A 250 22.13 -82.86 64.37
N LEU A 251 23.12 -82.13 63.85
CA LEU A 251 24.53 -82.49 63.95
C LEU A 251 24.98 -82.59 65.41
N ARG A 252 24.62 -81.59 66.23
CA ARG A 252 24.94 -81.59 67.67
C ARG A 252 24.29 -82.77 68.40
N TYR A 253 23.03 -83.09 68.08
CA TYR A 253 22.35 -84.26 68.64
C TYR A 253 23.05 -85.57 68.26
N ALA A 254 23.41 -85.74 66.99
CA ALA A 254 24.15 -86.90 66.51
C ALA A 254 25.53 -87.02 67.17
N GLN A 255 26.26 -85.91 67.32
CA GLN A 255 27.55 -85.86 68.01
C GLN A 255 27.42 -86.30 69.48
N LEU A 256 26.41 -85.80 70.20
CA LEU A 256 26.15 -86.21 71.58
C LEU A 256 25.78 -87.71 71.66
N ARG A 257 25.02 -88.23 70.70
CA ARG A 257 24.68 -89.65 70.64
C ARG A 257 25.92 -90.53 70.41
N VAL A 258 26.82 -90.13 69.52
CA VAL A 258 28.10 -90.80 69.31
C VAL A 258 28.92 -90.80 70.60
N GLN A 259 29.06 -89.65 71.26
CA GLN A 259 29.79 -89.56 72.53
C GLN A 259 29.20 -90.47 73.62
N SER A 260 27.87 -90.53 73.73
CA SER A 260 27.18 -91.45 74.65
C SER A 260 27.52 -92.92 74.34
N LEU A 261 27.43 -93.32 73.07
CA LEU A 261 27.74 -94.69 72.64
C LEU A 261 29.22 -95.03 72.84
N GLU A 262 30.14 -94.08 72.63
CA GLU A 262 31.57 -94.25 72.92
C GLU A 262 31.83 -94.45 74.41
N GLN A 263 31.14 -93.71 75.29
CA GLN A 263 31.21 -93.89 76.74
C GLN A 263 30.67 -95.26 77.17
N GLU A 264 29.50 -95.67 76.64
CA GLU A 264 28.92 -96.99 76.88
C GLU A 264 29.88 -98.09 76.43
N LEU A 265 30.43 -98.00 75.22
CA LEU A 265 31.39 -98.96 74.67
C LEU A 265 32.67 -99.03 75.52
N LYS A 266 33.14 -97.91 76.07
CA LYS A 266 34.27 -97.88 77.00
C LYS A 266 33.94 -98.60 78.32
N SER A 267 32.76 -98.39 78.89
CA SER A 267 32.30 -99.10 80.10
C SER A 267 32.25 -100.60 79.86
N VAL A 268 31.61 -101.03 78.76
CA VAL A 268 31.49 -102.45 78.41
C VAL A 268 32.87 -103.09 78.20
N LYS A 269 33.82 -102.39 77.56
CA LYS A 269 35.20 -102.89 77.44
C LYS A 269 35.87 -103.05 78.80
N GLN A 270 35.68 -102.11 79.72
CA GLN A 270 36.24 -102.20 81.08
C GLN A 270 35.64 -103.36 81.87
N GLU A 271 34.32 -103.54 81.81
CA GLU A 271 33.61 -104.66 82.43
C GLU A 271 34.06 -106.01 81.85
N LEU A 272 34.24 -106.10 80.53
CA LEU A 272 34.72 -107.31 79.87
C LEU A 272 36.14 -107.68 80.34
N GLU A 273 37.06 -106.71 80.41
CA GLU A 273 38.42 -106.97 80.91
C GLU A 273 38.42 -107.37 82.39
N GLN A 274 37.54 -106.77 83.20
CA GLN A 274 37.35 -107.18 84.59
C GLN A 274 36.84 -108.63 84.68
N LYS A 275 35.84 -109.00 83.89
CA LYS A 275 35.31 -110.37 83.85
C LYS A 275 36.34 -111.39 83.33
N LYS A 276 37.18 -111.00 82.36
CA LYS A 276 38.30 -111.85 81.92
C LYS A 276 39.29 -112.09 83.05
N LYS A 277 39.66 -111.06 83.82
CA LYS A 277 40.53 -111.21 84.99
C LYS A 277 39.93 -112.15 86.03
N GLU A 278 38.66 -111.93 86.39
CA GLU A 278 37.93 -112.80 87.31
C GLU A 278 37.90 -114.26 86.82
N ASN A 279 37.63 -114.48 85.53
CA ASN A 279 37.69 -115.82 84.95
C ASN A 279 39.09 -116.44 85.02
N THR A 280 40.15 -115.68 84.70
CA THR A 280 41.52 -116.19 84.81
C THR A 280 41.89 -116.53 86.25
N GLU A 281 41.45 -115.72 87.23
CA GLU A 281 41.64 -116.01 88.66
C GLU A 281 40.89 -117.27 89.07
N LEU A 282 39.63 -117.44 88.63
CA LEU A 282 38.84 -118.65 88.88
C LEU A 282 39.48 -119.89 88.23
N THR A 283 39.96 -119.78 86.99
CA THR A 283 40.67 -120.87 86.31
C THR A 283 41.94 -121.24 87.07
N ASN A 284 42.73 -120.26 87.52
CA ASN A 284 43.92 -120.50 88.33
C ASN A 284 43.58 -121.23 89.64
N ILE A 285 42.53 -120.81 90.36
CA ILE A 285 42.06 -121.49 91.58
C ILE A 285 41.62 -122.93 91.27
N CYS A 286 40.87 -123.15 90.19
CA CYS A 286 40.48 -124.49 89.75
C CYS A 286 41.70 -125.37 89.41
N ASP A 287 42.70 -124.83 88.73
CA ASP A 287 43.93 -125.52 88.38
C ASP A 287 44.77 -125.86 89.63
N GLU A 288 44.86 -124.94 90.60
CA GLU A 288 45.47 -125.19 91.91
C GLU A 288 44.76 -126.34 92.65
N LEU A 289 43.43 -126.35 92.67
CA LEU A 289 42.63 -127.42 93.29
C LEU A 289 42.83 -128.78 92.60
N LEU A 290 42.88 -128.80 91.26
CA LEU A 290 43.15 -130.01 90.48
C LEU A 290 44.57 -130.55 90.72
N ALA A 291 45.56 -129.67 90.86
CA ALA A 291 46.92 -130.05 91.22
C ALA A 291 46.98 -130.67 92.63
N THR A 292 46.19 -130.17 93.59
CA THR A 292 46.11 -130.75 94.94
C THR A 292 45.34 -132.09 95.00
N ASN A 293 44.34 -132.32 94.16
CA ASN A 293 43.57 -133.58 94.11
C ASN A 293 44.27 -134.72 93.32
N LYS A 294 45.43 -134.46 92.70
CA LYS A 294 46.24 -135.46 91.99
C LYS A 294 47.39 -136.05 92.84
N ARG A 295 47.40 -135.78 94.15
CA ARG A 295 48.22 -136.49 95.15
C ARG A 295 47.35 -137.49 95.90
#